data_AF-A0A3B3VCM7-F1
#
_entry.id   AF-A0A3B3VCM7-F1
#
_cell.length_a   1.000
_cell.length_b   1.000
_cell.length_c   1.000
_cell.angle_alpha   90.00
_cell.angle_beta   90.00
_cell.angle_gamma   90.00
#
_symmetry.space_group_name_H-M   'P 1'
#
loop_
_entity.id
_entity.type
_entity.pdbx_description
1 polymer ?
#
loop_
_entity_poly.entity_id
_entity_poly.type
_entity_poly.pdbx_seq_one_letter_code
_entity_poly.pdbx_strand_id
1 'polypeptide(L)'
;MLKTIIFIVFPNIATVGFGFIQVILEKLVEAEFSCPCHSSYNHGYGLVFFIAPSLIVFLLMCVISYSLKLWTCPWTWTWTCPWTWTCKSIWEALIIMLVPAVTWLIIVFVDGRYYACAKTNWNGKYELIENAAPQKWCKPSNSSLERDSLTDTQFWYSESQVRKDDIL
;
A
#
# COMPACT_ATOMS: atom_id res chain seq x y z
N MET A 1 -5.13 -17.38 -9.26
CA MET A 1 -5.00 -15.96 -8.86
C MET A 1 -3.89 -15.78 -7.82
N LEU A 2 -3.98 -16.41 -6.64
CA LEU A 2 -2.94 -16.31 -5.59
C LEU A 2 -1.52 -16.73 -6.05
N LYS A 3 -1.39 -17.84 -6.78
CA LYS A 3 -0.10 -18.29 -7.35
C LYS A 3 0.52 -17.30 -8.34
N THR A 4 -0.31 -16.62 -9.12
CA THR A 4 0.14 -15.62 -10.11
C THR A 4 0.60 -14.34 -9.41
N ILE A 5 -0.13 -13.92 -8.37
CA ILE A 5 0.25 -12.77 -7.53
C ILE A 5 1.57 -13.05 -6.80
N ILE A 6 1.73 -14.22 -6.20
CA ILE A 6 2.97 -14.60 -5.50
C ILE A 6 4.16 -14.65 -6.47
N PHE A 7 3.98 -15.18 -7.67
CA PHE A 7 5.06 -15.23 -8.68
C PHE A 7 5.45 -13.84 -9.21
N ILE A 8 4.48 -12.92 -9.32
CA ILE A 8 4.73 -11.53 -9.74
C ILE A 8 5.36 -10.70 -8.60
N VAL A 9 4.89 -10.88 -7.37
CA VAL A 9 5.32 -10.10 -6.20
C VAL A 9 6.63 -10.64 -5.61
N PHE A 10 6.90 -11.94 -5.73
CA PHE A 10 8.09 -12.60 -5.17
C PHE A 10 8.83 -13.46 -6.21
N PRO A 11 9.45 -12.85 -7.24
CA PRO A 11 10.18 -13.58 -8.27
C PRO A 11 11.46 -14.24 -7.73
N ASN A 12 12.07 -13.72 -6.66
CA ASN A 12 13.26 -14.29 -6.02
C ASN A 12 13.36 -13.95 -4.51
N ILE A 13 14.32 -14.56 -3.81
CA ILE A 13 14.55 -14.40 -2.36
C ILE A 13 14.82 -12.93 -1.97
N ALA A 14 15.47 -12.15 -2.85
CA ALA A 14 15.72 -10.74 -2.61
C ALA A 14 14.42 -9.92 -2.54
N THR A 15 13.41 -10.24 -3.36
CA THR A 15 12.10 -9.59 -3.31
C THR A 15 11.32 -9.94 -2.05
N VAL A 16 11.49 -11.16 -1.51
CA VAL A 16 10.91 -11.54 -0.22
C VAL A 16 11.48 -10.68 0.91
N GLY A 17 12.81 -10.49 0.94
CA GLY A 17 13.47 -9.61 1.91
C GLY A 17 12.98 -8.16 1.82
N PHE A 18 12.81 -7.65 0.61
CA PHE A 18 12.28 -6.30 0.38
C PHE A 18 10.83 -6.15 0.87
N GLY A 19 9.98 -7.18 0.67
CA GLY A 19 8.62 -7.20 1.21
C GLY A 19 8.58 -7.11 2.74
N PHE A 20 9.45 -7.85 3.45
CA PHE A 20 9.56 -7.74 4.91
C PHE A 20 9.98 -6.34 5.36
N ILE A 21 10.93 -5.71 4.66
CA ILE A 21 11.35 -4.33 4.94
C ILE A 21 10.15 -3.39 4.79
N GLN A 22 9.33 -3.55 3.75
CA GLN A 22 8.12 -2.73 3.57
C GLN A 22 7.09 -2.91 4.68
N VAL A 23 6.88 -4.14 5.16
CA VAL A 23 5.98 -4.39 6.30
C VAL A 23 6.48 -3.71 7.57
N ILE A 24 7.79 -3.78 7.85
CA ILE A 24 8.38 -3.08 9.00
C ILE A 24 8.21 -1.56 8.86
N LEU A 25 8.47 -1.02 7.67
CA LEU A 25 8.29 0.39 7.39
C LEU A 25 6.82 0.82 7.51
N GLU A 26 5.87 0.01 7.06
CA GLU A 26 4.45 0.29 7.23
C GLU A 26 4.07 0.37 8.70
N LYS A 27 4.55 -0.56 9.54
CA LYS A 27 4.33 -0.52 11.00
C LYS A 27 4.92 0.73 11.66
N LEU A 28 6.04 1.25 11.15
CA LEU A 28 6.62 2.53 11.60
C LEU A 28 5.77 3.72 11.16
N VAL A 29 5.30 3.74 9.90
CA VAL A 29 4.42 4.81 9.39
C VAL A 29 3.08 4.80 10.15
N GLU A 30 2.56 3.61 10.47
CA GLU A 30 1.34 3.42 11.25
C GLU A 30 1.46 3.91 12.71
N ALA A 31 2.65 3.77 13.31
CA ALA A 31 2.92 4.25 14.65
C ALA A 31 2.78 5.78 14.73
N GLU A 32 3.29 6.48 13.73
CA GLU A 32 3.20 7.95 13.60
C GLU A 32 1.85 8.44 13.05
N PHE A 33 1.10 7.56 12.39
CA PHE A 33 -0.16 7.94 11.77
C PHE A 33 -1.27 8.20 12.80
N SER A 34 -1.79 9.43 12.78
CA SER A 34 -3.00 9.83 13.50
C SER A 34 -3.93 10.62 12.58
N CYS A 35 -5.13 10.08 12.35
CA CYS A 35 -6.12 10.75 11.49
C CYS A 35 -6.61 12.04 12.18
N PRO A 36 -6.66 13.19 11.49
CA PRO A 36 -7.06 14.46 12.11
C PRO A 36 -8.56 14.52 12.48
N CYS A 37 -9.36 13.55 12.03
CA CYS A 37 -10.81 13.45 12.26
C CYS A 37 -11.54 14.78 12.03
N HIS A 38 -11.22 15.43 10.90
CA HIS A 38 -11.88 16.62 10.40
C HIS A 38 -12.29 16.40 8.94
N SER A 39 -13.59 16.47 8.66
CA SER A 39 -14.22 16.10 7.38
C SER A 39 -13.48 16.63 6.14
N SER A 40 -13.04 17.90 6.17
CA SER A 40 -12.34 18.54 5.05
C SER A 40 -10.93 17.98 4.77
N TYR A 41 -10.24 17.47 5.80
CA TYR A 41 -8.83 17.06 5.70
C TYR A 41 -8.64 15.55 5.69
N ASN A 42 -9.60 14.79 6.21
CA ASN A 42 -9.53 13.32 6.33
C ASN A 42 -9.19 12.64 5.01
N HIS A 43 -9.89 13.01 3.93
CA HIS A 43 -9.70 12.43 2.60
C HIS A 43 -8.28 12.63 2.08
N GLY A 44 -7.81 13.89 2.05
CA GLY A 44 -6.48 14.23 1.56
C GLY A 44 -5.37 13.64 2.44
N TYR A 45 -5.53 13.72 3.77
CA TYR A 45 -4.55 13.21 4.72
C TYR A 45 -4.39 11.68 4.57
N GLY A 46 -5.49 10.92 4.58
CA GLY A 46 -5.44 9.47 4.37
C GLY A 46 -4.83 9.08 3.02
N LEU A 47 -5.20 9.78 1.94
CA LEU A 47 -4.66 9.51 0.60
C LEU A 47 -3.16 9.81 0.47
N VAL A 48 -2.65 10.85 1.12
CA VAL A 48 -1.22 11.18 1.08
C VAL A 48 -0.41 10.03 1.68
N PHE A 49 -0.80 9.52 2.85
CA PHE A 49 -0.11 8.38 3.46
C PHE A 49 -0.29 7.08 2.67
N PHE A 50 -1.39 6.94 1.92
CA PHE A 50 -1.62 5.81 1.03
C PHE A 50 -0.71 5.84 -0.21
N ILE A 51 -0.62 6.98 -0.90
CA ILE A 51 0.02 7.11 -2.22
C ILE A 51 1.50 7.53 -2.11
N ALA A 52 1.84 8.46 -1.23
CA ALA A 52 3.18 9.08 -1.21
C ALA A 52 4.31 8.06 -0.98
N PRO A 53 4.22 7.11 -0.04
CA PRO A 53 5.31 6.16 0.14
C PRO A 53 5.43 5.18 -1.04
N SER A 54 4.32 4.84 -1.71
CA SER A 54 4.35 4.05 -2.94
C SER A 54 5.13 4.77 -4.05
N LEU A 55 4.90 6.08 -4.23
CA LEU A 55 5.64 6.90 -5.19
C LEU A 55 7.13 7.01 -4.82
N ILE A 56 7.46 7.20 -3.54
CA ILE A 56 8.85 7.29 -3.08
C ILE A 56 9.59 5.99 -3.40
N VAL A 57 9.01 4.84 -3.06
CA VAL A 57 9.61 3.53 -3.32
C VAL A 57 9.74 3.26 -4.82
N PHE A 58 8.74 3.64 -5.62
CA PHE A 58 8.81 3.56 -7.08
C PHE A 58 10.00 4.36 -7.63
N LEU A 59 10.13 5.63 -7.23
CA LEU A 59 11.21 6.50 -7.67
C LEU A 59 12.59 5.99 -7.22
N LEU A 60 12.71 5.49 -5.99
CA LEU A 60 13.93 4.86 -5.51
C LEU A 60 14.31 3.66 -6.38
N MET A 61 13.34 2.82 -6.74
CA MET A 61 13.59 1.68 -7.62
C MET A 61 13.98 2.11 -9.04
N CYS A 62 13.42 3.22 -9.55
CA CYS A 62 13.86 3.83 -10.81
C CYS A 62 15.34 4.27 -10.74
N VAL A 63 15.73 4.98 -9.68
CA VAL A 63 17.11 5.48 -9.48
C VAL A 63 18.09 4.33 -9.34
N ILE A 64 17.75 3.28 -8.57
CA ILE A 64 18.57 2.08 -8.41
C ILE A 64 18.71 1.35 -9.75
N SER A 65 17.62 1.16 -10.48
CA SER A 65 17.64 0.46 -11.78
C SER A 65 18.47 1.19 -12.83
N TYR A 66 18.41 2.53 -12.82
CA TYR A 66 19.26 3.38 -13.64
C TYR A 66 20.75 3.25 -13.25
N SER A 67 21.05 3.36 -11.95
CA SER A 67 22.41 3.32 -11.41
C SER A 67 23.10 1.97 -11.64
N LEU A 68 22.35 0.87 -11.53
CA LEU A 68 22.83 -0.49 -11.76
C LEU A 68 22.88 -0.88 -13.24
N LYS A 69 22.56 0.03 -14.17
CA LYS A 69 22.52 -0.22 -15.62
C LYS A 69 21.74 -1.48 -16.00
N LEU A 70 20.67 -1.80 -15.26
CA LEU A 70 19.80 -2.96 -15.54
C LEU A 70 19.11 -2.84 -16.91
N TRP A 71 19.15 -1.66 -17.51
CA TRP A 71 18.61 -1.33 -18.82
C TRP A 71 19.63 -1.43 -19.97
N THR A 72 20.92 -1.67 -19.69
CA THR A 72 21.92 -1.79 -20.77
C THR A 72 21.95 -3.20 -21.33
N CYS A 73 21.78 -3.35 -22.65
CA CYS A 73 22.04 -4.60 -23.36
C CYS A 73 23.43 -5.13 -22.95
N PRO A 74 23.62 -6.45 -22.72
CA PRO A 74 24.95 -7.01 -22.56
C PRO A 74 25.80 -6.63 -23.77
N TRP A 75 26.99 -6.07 -23.52
CA TRP A 75 28.02 -5.85 -24.53
C TRP A 75 28.53 -7.20 -25.04
N THR A 76 27.70 -7.94 -25.77
CA THR A 76 28.17 -8.90 -26.75
C THR A 76 28.49 -8.13 -28.02
N TRP A 77 29.54 -8.54 -28.71
CA TRP A 77 30.14 -7.85 -29.85
C TRP A 77 29.28 -7.96 -31.12
N THR A 78 27.98 -7.67 -31.00
CA THR A 78 27.02 -7.67 -32.11
C THR A 78 26.18 -6.40 -32.01
N TRP A 79 26.18 -5.60 -33.08
CA TRP A 79 25.57 -4.27 -33.18
C TRP A 79 24.04 -4.30 -33.34
N THR A 80 23.39 -5.38 -32.92
CA THR A 80 21.95 -5.60 -33.11
C THR A 80 21.36 -6.15 -31.82
N CYS A 81 20.76 -5.31 -30.97
CA CYS A 81 19.82 -5.82 -29.96
C CYS A 81 18.55 -6.23 -30.72
N PRO A 82 18.16 -7.53 -30.74
CA PRO A 82 16.98 -7.97 -31.47
C PRO A 82 15.72 -7.29 -30.93
N TRP A 83 14.84 -6.78 -31.79
CA TRP A 83 13.61 -6.07 -31.42
C TRP A 83 12.69 -6.90 -30.49
N THR A 84 12.76 -8.23 -30.59
CA THR A 84 12.02 -9.18 -29.74
C THR A 84 12.58 -9.28 -28.32
N TRP A 85 13.87 -8.99 -28.12
CA TRP A 85 14.55 -8.99 -26.81
C TRP A 85 14.39 -7.67 -26.07
N THR A 86 14.39 -6.53 -26.78
CA THR A 86 14.18 -5.21 -26.18
C THR A 86 12.77 -5.05 -25.60
N CYS A 87 11.71 -5.47 -26.29
CA CYS A 87 10.35 -5.41 -25.72
C CYS A 87 10.15 -6.34 -24.51
N LYS A 88 10.71 -7.56 -24.54
CA LYS A 88 10.65 -8.50 -23.41
C LYS A 88 11.42 -7.98 -22.19
N SER A 89 12.60 -7.40 -22.43
CA SER A 89 13.45 -6.81 -21.38
C SER A 89 12.83 -5.55 -20.77
N ILE A 90 12.16 -4.70 -21.55
CA ILE A 90 11.47 -3.50 -21.03
C ILE A 90 10.30 -3.91 -20.13
N TRP A 91 9.51 -4.90 -20.54
CA TRP A 91 8.38 -5.38 -19.74
C TRP A 91 8.83 -5.98 -18.40
N GLU A 92 9.88 -6.80 -18.41
CA GLU A 92 10.47 -7.36 -17.18
C GLU A 92 11.06 -6.27 -16.28
N ALA A 93 11.74 -5.27 -16.84
CA ALA A 93 12.27 -4.12 -16.09
C ALA A 93 11.15 -3.28 -15.45
N LEU A 94 10.07 -3.01 -16.19
CA LEU A 94 8.90 -2.30 -15.68
C LEU A 94 8.23 -3.08 -14.55
N ILE A 95 8.10 -4.40 -14.65
CA ILE A 95 7.58 -5.24 -13.57
C ILE A 95 8.45 -5.09 -12.32
N ILE A 96 9.77 -5.21 -12.46
CA ILE A 96 10.71 -5.10 -11.32
C ILE A 96 10.62 -3.74 -10.63
N MET A 97 10.41 -2.66 -11.39
CA MET A 97 10.24 -1.31 -10.84
C MET A 97 8.89 -1.11 -10.15
N LEU A 98 7.83 -1.72 -10.68
CA LEU A 98 6.47 -1.54 -10.20
C LEU A 98 6.13 -2.46 -9.01
N VAL A 99 6.76 -3.63 -8.92
CA VAL A 99 6.52 -4.60 -7.84
C VAL A 99 6.65 -3.96 -6.46
N PRO A 100 7.74 -3.26 -6.10
CA PRO A 100 7.85 -2.52 -4.84
C PRO A 100 6.69 -1.58 -4.54
N ALA A 101 6.26 -0.81 -5.53
CA ALA A 101 5.20 0.19 -5.37
C ALA A 101 3.83 -0.48 -5.16
N VAL A 102 3.55 -1.54 -5.92
CA VAL A 102 2.31 -2.33 -5.81
C VAL A 102 2.27 -3.09 -4.50
N THR A 103 3.38 -3.70 -4.07
CA THR A 103 3.47 -4.38 -2.78
C THR A 103 3.17 -3.42 -1.64
N TRP A 104 3.70 -2.20 -1.68
CA TRP A 104 3.36 -1.18 -0.69
C TRP A 104 1.84 -0.91 -0.64
N LEU A 105 1.23 -0.65 -1.81
CA LEU A 105 -0.21 -0.39 -1.89
C LEU A 105 -1.04 -1.55 -1.34
N ILE A 106 -0.65 -2.79 -1.62
CA ILE A 106 -1.31 -3.98 -1.08
C ILE A 106 -1.19 -4.02 0.44
N ILE A 107 0.01 -3.79 1.00
CA ILE A 107 0.23 -3.81 2.45
C ILE A 107 -0.68 -2.77 3.14
N VAL A 108 -0.66 -1.51 2.68
CA VAL A 108 -1.46 -0.44 3.31
C VAL A 108 -2.97 -0.61 3.07
N PHE A 109 -3.37 -1.23 1.96
CA PHE A 109 -4.78 -1.52 1.67
C PHE A 109 -5.32 -2.63 2.57
N VAL A 110 -4.57 -3.73 2.73
CA VAL A 110 -4.89 -4.81 3.68
C VAL A 110 -4.92 -4.27 5.11
N ASP A 111 -4.08 -3.29 5.44
CA ASP A 111 -4.12 -2.65 6.75
C ASP A 111 -5.41 -1.82 6.99
N GLY A 112 -5.89 -1.13 5.95
CA GLY A 112 -7.21 -0.48 5.91
C GLY A 112 -7.33 0.85 6.65
N ARG A 113 -6.40 1.18 7.57
CA ARG A 113 -6.42 2.43 8.36
C ARG A 113 -6.45 3.70 7.51
N TYR A 114 -5.58 3.76 6.52
CA TYR A 114 -5.47 4.93 5.63
C TYR A 114 -6.72 5.08 4.75
N TYR A 115 -7.28 3.95 4.29
CA TYR A 115 -8.52 3.92 3.51
C TYR A 115 -9.72 4.37 4.35
N ALA A 116 -9.85 3.85 5.58
CA ALA A 116 -10.91 4.23 6.51
C ALA A 116 -10.84 5.73 6.88
N CYS A 117 -9.66 6.26 7.17
CA CYS A 117 -9.47 7.70 7.39
C CYS A 117 -9.87 8.50 6.14
N ALA A 118 -9.46 8.06 4.94
CA ALA A 118 -9.80 8.77 3.70
C ALA A 118 -11.30 8.79 3.37
N LYS A 119 -12.08 7.83 3.87
CA LYS A 119 -13.54 7.73 3.70
C LYS A 119 -14.32 8.41 4.82
N THR A 120 -13.69 8.70 5.95
CA THR A 120 -14.31 9.34 7.11
C THR A 120 -14.71 10.79 6.77
N ASN A 121 -16.00 11.10 6.83
CA ASN A 121 -16.53 12.43 6.50
C ASN A 121 -17.07 13.21 7.71
N TRP A 122 -16.88 12.73 8.94
CA TRP A 122 -17.32 13.40 10.16
C TRP A 122 -16.15 13.98 10.97
N ASN A 123 -16.51 14.87 11.90
CA ASN A 123 -15.58 15.46 12.86
C ASN A 123 -15.58 14.65 14.16
N GLY A 124 -14.41 14.45 14.74
CA GLY A 124 -14.27 13.54 15.88
C GLY A 124 -12.91 13.59 16.56
N LYS A 125 -12.66 12.57 17.38
CA LYS A 125 -11.37 12.31 18.02
C LYS A 125 -10.85 10.96 17.59
N TYR A 126 -9.54 10.89 17.36
CA TYR A 126 -8.89 9.63 16.99
C TYR A 126 -8.63 8.81 18.25
N GLU A 127 -9.28 7.64 18.36
CA GLU A 127 -9.25 6.80 19.56
C GLU A 127 -8.96 5.33 19.19
N LEU A 128 -8.40 4.59 20.14
CA LEU A 128 -8.16 3.14 20.03
C LEU A 128 -9.30 2.38 20.70
N ILE A 129 -9.88 1.41 20.00
CA ILE A 129 -10.83 0.45 20.56
C ILE A 129 -10.03 -0.76 21.03
N GLU A 130 -9.97 -0.97 22.35
CA GLU A 130 -9.37 -2.15 22.96
C GLU A 130 -10.39 -3.32 22.97
N ASN A 131 -10.62 -3.93 21.81
CA ASN A 131 -11.38 -5.18 21.67
C ASN A 131 -10.43 -6.34 21.32
N ALA A 132 -10.96 -7.56 21.14
CA ALA A 132 -10.20 -8.75 20.71
C ALA A 132 -9.35 -8.54 19.44
N ALA A 133 -9.64 -7.49 18.64
CA ALA A 133 -8.75 -6.92 17.64
C ALA A 133 -8.64 -5.40 17.87
N PRO A 134 -7.47 -4.86 18.28
CA PRO A 134 -7.31 -3.44 18.54
C PRO A 134 -7.40 -2.64 17.23
N GLN A 135 -8.31 -1.66 17.16
CA GLN A 135 -8.55 -0.85 15.97
C GLN A 135 -8.57 0.63 16.31
N LYS A 136 -7.84 1.44 15.54
CA LYS A 136 -7.88 2.91 15.64
C LYS A 136 -8.99 3.46 14.74
N TRP A 137 -9.76 4.43 15.22
CA TRP A 137 -10.86 5.03 14.45
C TRP A 137 -11.14 6.47 14.88
N CYS A 138 -11.93 7.18 14.07
CA CYS A 138 -12.42 8.52 14.41
C CYS A 138 -13.76 8.43 15.13
N LYS A 139 -13.77 8.60 16.45
CA LYS A 139 -15.00 8.70 17.25
C LYS A 139 -15.70 10.03 16.99
N PRO A 140 -16.95 10.06 16.50
CA PRO A 140 -17.66 11.31 16.25
C PRO A 140 -17.94 12.06 17.55
N SER A 141 -17.99 13.39 17.48
CA SER A 141 -18.34 14.22 18.64
C SER A 141 -19.80 14.05 19.10
N ASN A 142 -20.68 13.56 18.21
CA ASN A 142 -22.09 13.38 18.49
C ASN A 142 -22.37 11.90 18.82
N SER A 143 -22.83 11.63 20.05
CA SER A 143 -23.14 10.28 20.52
C SER A 143 -24.29 9.62 19.74
N SER A 144 -25.19 10.39 19.12
CA SER A 144 -26.25 9.83 18.29
C SER A 144 -25.73 9.19 17.00
N LEU A 145 -24.56 9.64 16.52
CA LEU A 145 -23.91 9.14 15.30
C LEU A 145 -22.84 8.07 15.59
N GLU A 146 -22.53 7.82 16.87
CA GLU A 146 -21.43 6.94 17.27
C GLU A 146 -21.57 5.52 16.72
N ARG A 147 -22.79 4.96 16.79
CA ARG A 147 -23.07 3.59 16.32
C ARG A 147 -22.94 3.49 14.80
N ASP A 148 -23.55 4.41 14.07
CA ASP A 148 -23.56 4.41 12.60
C ASP A 148 -22.14 4.61 12.06
N SER A 149 -21.39 5.57 12.61
CA SER A 149 -19.99 5.83 12.24
C SER A 149 -19.07 4.65 12.56
N LEU A 150 -19.33 3.91 13.64
CA LEU A 150 -18.59 2.70 13.97
C LEU A 150 -18.87 1.58 12.95
N THR A 151 -20.14 1.36 12.58
CA THR A 151 -20.53 0.39 11.56
C THR A 151 -19.92 0.73 10.19
N ASP A 152 -19.96 2.01 9.79
CA ASP A 152 -19.32 2.48 8.56
C ASP A 152 -17.80 2.23 8.59
N THR A 153 -17.15 2.51 9.72
CA THR A 153 -15.71 2.27 9.87
C THR A 153 -15.41 0.78 9.72
N GLN A 154 -16.13 -0.10 10.41
CA GLN A 154 -15.96 -1.56 10.29
C GLN A 154 -16.19 -2.03 8.84
N PHE A 155 -17.18 -1.46 8.16
CA PHE A 155 -17.44 -1.75 6.75
C PHE A 155 -16.27 -1.34 5.84
N TRP A 156 -15.64 -0.18 6.06
CA TRP A 156 -14.47 0.23 5.27
C TRP A 156 -13.24 -0.66 5.50
N TYR A 157 -13.04 -1.17 6.71
CA TYR A 157 -11.98 -2.13 7.00
C TYR A 157 -12.25 -3.50 6.37
N SER A 158 -13.50 -3.97 6.34
CA SER A 158 -13.86 -5.24 5.70
C SER A 158 -13.75 -5.15 4.17
N GLU A 159 -14.14 -4.01 3.58
CA GLU A 159 -13.91 -3.69 2.17
C GLU A 159 -12.43 -3.75 1.80
N SER A 160 -11.56 -3.17 2.63
CA SER A 160 -10.13 -3.11 2.33
C SER A 160 -9.43 -4.45 2.52
N GLN A 161 -9.84 -5.25 3.49
CA GLN A 161 -9.23 -6.56 3.77
C GLN A 161 -9.78 -7.68 2.87
N VAL A 162 -10.87 -7.44 2.14
CA VAL A 162 -11.68 -8.49 1.49
C VAL A 162 -12.05 -9.59 2.52
N ARG A 163 -12.09 -9.22 3.80
CA ARG A 163 -12.48 -10.10 4.90
C ARG A 163 -13.99 -9.95 5.00
N LYS A 164 -14.72 -10.91 4.41
CA LYS A 164 -16.12 -11.13 4.81
C LYS A 164 -16.07 -11.64 6.24
N ASP A 165 -16.05 -10.74 7.20
CA ASP A 165 -16.39 -11.13 8.55
C ASP A 165 -17.88 -11.45 8.54
N ASP A 166 -18.19 -12.72 8.81
CA ASP A 166 -19.52 -13.22 9.08
C ASP A 166 -20.08 -12.45 10.29
N ILE A 167 -20.75 -11.33 10.04
CA ILE A 167 -21.60 -10.68 11.03
C ILE A 167 -22.88 -11.54 11.10
N LEU A 168 -22.87 -12.52 12.00
CA LEU A 168 -24.07 -13.19 12.51
C LEU A 168 -24.11 -13.06 14.03
#